data_AF-A0A4P5QSI9-F1
#
_entry.id   AF-A0A4P5QSI9-F1
#
_cell.length_a   1.000
_cell.length_b   1.000
_cell.length_c   1.000
_cell.angle_alpha   90.00
_cell.angle_beta   90.00
_cell.angle_gamma   90.00
#
_symmetry.space_group_name_H-M   'P 1'
#
loop_
_entity.id
_entity.type
_entity.pdbx_description
1 polymer ?
#
loop_
_entity_poly.entity_id
_entity_poly.type
_entity_poly.pdbx_seq_one_letter_code
_entity_poly.pdbx_strand_id
1 'polypeptide(L)'
;MCDLLGMHRSVSAEARKLLAEATGIPPERVMISCTHTHSAASALGQDRYTSEQPLDDYQRFVAHRISDGVRCAAGNLRPAEIAFGTAEAQEHVLNLRRFMCEGTVPVNPFGKTDKVKMNPPGGSKDLTDPTVSSIALREPDGK
;
A
#
# COMPACT_ATOMS: atom_id res chain seq x y z
N MET A 1 4.65 -2.83 -5.31
CA MET A 1 3.24 -3.08 -4.91
C MET A 1 3.00 -4.57 -5.07
N CYS A 2 2.41 -5.21 -4.07
CA CYS A 2 2.22 -6.67 -4.02
C CYS A 2 0.73 -7.01 -3.95
N ASP A 3 0.30 -8.04 -4.67
CA ASP A 3 -1.08 -8.54 -4.64
C ASP A 3 -1.32 -9.45 -3.43
N LEU A 4 -1.39 -8.82 -2.26
CA LEU A 4 -1.57 -9.47 -0.96
C LEU A 4 -2.57 -8.69 -0.11
N LEU A 5 -3.17 -9.35 0.87
CA LEU A 5 -3.95 -8.69 1.93
C LEU A 5 -3.06 -7.72 2.73
N GLY A 6 -1.88 -8.19 3.07
CA GLY A 6 -0.87 -7.49 3.84
C GLY A 6 0.32 -8.41 3.98
N MET A 7 1.36 -7.95 4.67
CA MET A 7 2.53 -8.78 4.92
C MET A 7 3.02 -8.62 6.34
N HIS A 8 3.53 -9.72 6.89
CA HIS A 8 4.18 -9.69 8.18
C HIS A 8 5.46 -8.83 8.14
N ARG A 9 5.82 -8.23 9.28
CA ARG A 9 7.04 -7.41 9.40
C ARG A 9 8.29 -8.19 8.98
N SER A 10 8.42 -9.44 9.41
CA SER A 10 9.57 -10.29 9.09
C SER A 10 9.72 -10.53 7.58
N VAL A 11 8.62 -10.58 6.81
CA VAL A 11 8.67 -10.69 5.34
C VAL A 11 9.26 -9.42 4.72
N SER A 12 8.78 -8.25 5.18
CA SER A 12 9.31 -6.95 4.72
C SER A 12 10.79 -6.78 5.07
N ALA A 13 11.19 -7.20 6.28
CA ALA A 13 12.58 -7.15 6.72
C ALA A 13 13.49 -8.05 5.87
N GLU A 14 13.09 -9.30 5.64
CA GLU A 14 13.87 -10.23 4.83
C GLU A 14 13.95 -9.79 3.37
N ALA A 15 12.84 -9.32 2.79
CA ALA A 15 12.83 -8.80 1.42
C ALA A 15 13.81 -7.63 1.25
N ARG A 16 13.86 -6.70 2.21
CA ARG A 16 14.78 -5.55 2.20
C ARG A 16 16.24 -5.98 2.35
N LYS A 17 16.52 -6.97 3.20
CA LYS A 17 17.86 -7.55 3.35
C LYS A 17 18.33 -8.17 2.03
N LEU A 18 17.53 -9.07 1.46
CA LEU A 18 17.84 -9.74 0.18
C LEU A 18 18.04 -8.74 -0.96
N LEU A 19 17.24 -7.67 -0.98
CA LEU A 19 17.33 -6.61 -1.98
C LEU A 19 18.60 -5.78 -1.80
N ALA A 20 18.95 -5.40 -0.57
CA ALA A 20 20.17 -4.66 -0.28
C ALA A 20 21.41 -5.46 -0.66
N GLU A 21 21.43 -6.76 -0.33
CA GLU A 21 22.51 -7.67 -0.71
C GLU A 21 22.64 -7.80 -2.25
N ALA A 22 21.52 -7.89 -2.96
CA ALA A 22 21.54 -8.13 -4.40
C ALA A 22 21.75 -6.86 -5.27
N THR A 23 21.39 -5.68 -4.76
CA THR A 23 21.34 -4.44 -5.57
C THR A 23 22.14 -3.28 -4.98
N GLY A 24 22.53 -3.35 -3.71
CA GLY A 24 23.13 -2.23 -2.97
C GLY A 24 22.14 -1.12 -2.58
N ILE A 25 20.84 -1.23 -2.91
CA ILE A 25 19.83 -0.25 -2.50
C ILE A 25 19.61 -0.38 -0.98
N PRO A 26 19.81 0.70 -0.20
CA PRO A 26 19.64 0.64 1.25
C PRO A 26 18.20 0.30 1.66
N PRO A 27 17.99 -0.52 2.70
CA PRO A 27 16.66 -0.89 3.19
C PRO A 27 15.72 0.30 3.43
N GLU A 28 16.25 1.42 3.94
CA GLU A 28 15.50 2.64 4.22
C GLU A 28 14.98 3.37 2.96
N ARG A 29 15.49 3.04 1.76
CA ARG A 29 15.04 3.61 0.48
C ARG A 29 14.01 2.74 -0.24
N VAL A 30 13.50 1.71 0.42
CA VAL A 30 12.51 0.79 -0.17
C VAL A 30 11.13 1.06 0.42
N MET A 31 10.11 1.17 -0.42
CA MET A 31 8.71 1.16 0.00
C MET A 31 8.03 -0.09 -0.55
N ILE A 32 7.39 -0.85 0.34
CA ILE A 32 6.63 -2.05 -0.02
C ILE A 32 5.20 -1.84 0.43
N SER A 33 4.26 -1.96 -0.52
CA SER A 33 2.82 -1.80 -0.31
C SER A 33 2.07 -3.04 -0.79
N CYS A 34 0.87 -3.27 -0.25
CA CYS A 34 -0.02 -4.35 -0.65
C CYS A 34 -1.33 -3.77 -1.21
N THR A 35 -1.95 -4.46 -2.17
CA THR A 35 -3.25 -4.08 -2.74
C THR A 35 -4.43 -4.31 -1.79
N HIS A 36 -4.19 -5.01 -0.68
CA HIS A 36 -5.21 -5.43 0.29
C HIS A 36 -6.24 -6.41 -0.29
N THR A 37 -5.84 -7.26 -1.23
CA THR A 37 -6.71 -8.32 -1.76
C THR A 37 -6.95 -9.42 -0.73
N HIS A 38 -8.21 -9.83 -0.58
CA HIS A 38 -8.62 -10.94 0.30
C HIS A 38 -8.59 -12.31 -0.40
N SER A 39 -8.19 -12.35 -1.68
CA SER A 39 -8.21 -13.56 -2.51
C SER A 39 -6.83 -14.16 -2.77
N ALA A 40 -5.80 -13.70 -2.03
CA ALA A 40 -4.44 -14.22 -2.12
C ALA A 40 -4.08 -15.11 -0.93
N ALA A 41 -3.04 -15.93 -1.07
CA ALA A 41 -2.47 -16.66 0.07
C ALA A 41 -1.90 -15.68 1.12
N SER A 42 -1.91 -16.10 2.38
CA SER A 42 -1.54 -15.23 3.50
C SER A 42 -0.02 -15.05 3.60
N ALA A 43 0.47 -13.82 3.45
CA ALA A 43 1.84 -13.45 3.81
C ALA A 43 1.97 -12.94 5.27
N LEU A 44 0.92 -13.11 6.07
CA LEU A 44 0.88 -12.67 7.47
C LEU A 44 1.48 -13.70 8.45
N GLY A 45 1.84 -14.89 7.97
CA GLY A 45 2.39 -15.96 8.79
C GLY A 45 1.33 -16.71 9.61
N GLN A 46 1.78 -17.55 10.52
CA GLN A 46 0.90 -18.33 11.40
C GLN A 46 0.29 -17.46 12.51
N ASP A 47 1.11 -16.59 13.10
CA ASP A 47 0.65 -15.62 14.10
C ASP A 47 1.01 -14.19 13.66
N ARG A 48 0.00 -13.45 13.21
CA ARG A 48 0.16 -12.06 12.76
C ARG A 48 0.40 -11.06 13.90
N TYR A 49 0.20 -11.46 15.15
CA TYR A 49 0.33 -10.60 16.32
C TYR A 49 1.69 -10.71 17.00
N THR A 50 2.45 -11.76 16.70
CA THR A 50 3.82 -11.92 17.18
C THR A 50 4.77 -11.07 16.33
N SER A 51 5.58 -10.20 16.96
CA SER A 51 6.47 -9.28 16.21
C SER A 51 7.61 -9.98 15.47
N GLU A 52 8.17 -11.04 16.06
CA GLU A 52 9.30 -11.78 15.50
C GLU A 52 8.89 -13.25 15.37
N GLN A 53 8.87 -13.76 14.15
CA GLN A 53 8.57 -15.15 13.88
C GLN A 53 9.44 -15.68 12.73
N PRO A 54 9.79 -16.97 12.74
CA PRO A 54 10.41 -17.58 11.57
C PRO A 54 9.46 -17.46 10.38
N LEU A 55 10.03 -17.24 9.20
CA LEU A 55 9.23 -17.24 7.97
C LEU A 55 8.76 -18.68 7.69
N ASP A 56 7.52 -18.82 7.24
CA ASP A 56 7.09 -20.05 6.57
C ASP A 56 7.58 -20.10 5.10
N ASP A 57 7.29 -21.19 4.40
CA ASP A 57 7.72 -21.37 3.00
C ASP A 57 7.14 -20.32 2.05
N TYR A 58 5.88 -19.95 2.25
CA TYR A 58 5.23 -18.95 1.39
C TYR A 58 5.78 -17.55 1.66
N GLN A 59 6.05 -17.22 2.92
CA GLN A 59 6.68 -15.98 3.33
C GLN A 59 8.10 -15.85 2.77
N ARG A 60 8.91 -16.92 2.80
CA ARG A 60 10.22 -16.94 2.14
C ARG A 60 10.09 -16.70 0.65
N PHE A 61 9.17 -17.43 -0.01
CA PHE A 61 8.89 -17.25 -1.44
C PHE A 61 8.53 -15.79 -1.77
N VAL A 62 7.61 -15.18 -1.02
CA VAL A 62 7.20 -13.79 -1.21
C VAL A 62 8.37 -12.83 -1.03
N ALA A 63 9.18 -12.98 0.02
CA ALA A 63 10.35 -12.14 0.24
C ALA A 63 11.36 -12.20 -0.92
N HIS A 64 11.63 -13.40 -1.43
CA HIS A 64 12.47 -13.59 -2.62
C HIS A 64 11.86 -12.94 -3.87
N ARG A 65 10.57 -13.13 -4.12
CA ARG A 65 9.91 -12.55 -5.31
C ARG A 65 9.86 -11.03 -5.28
N ILE A 66 9.77 -10.42 -4.10
CA ILE A 66 9.90 -8.95 -3.95
C ILE A 66 11.31 -8.50 -4.37
N SER A 67 12.36 -9.17 -3.87
CA SER A 67 13.74 -8.87 -4.25
C SER A 67 13.96 -9.06 -5.76
N ASP A 68 13.49 -10.16 -6.34
CA ASP A 68 13.58 -10.43 -7.78
C ASP A 68 12.92 -9.34 -8.62
N GLY A 69 11.72 -8.89 -8.24
CA GLY A 69 11.02 -7.82 -8.96
C GLY A 69 11.83 -6.52 -9.00
N VAL A 70 12.47 -6.16 -7.90
CA VAL A 70 13.34 -4.96 -7.84
C VAL A 70 14.63 -5.18 -8.61
N ARG A 71 15.23 -6.37 -8.57
CA ARG A 71 16.43 -6.69 -9.36
C ARG A 71 16.14 -6.58 -10.86
N CYS A 72 15.00 -7.09 -11.32
CA CYS A 72 14.57 -6.92 -12.70
C CYS A 72 14.39 -5.44 -13.05
N ALA A 73 13.78 -4.63 -12.17
CA ALA A 73 13.63 -3.19 -12.40
C ALA A 73 14.98 -2.47 -12.46
N ALA A 74 15.90 -2.79 -11.54
CA ALA A 74 17.25 -2.24 -11.49
C ALA A 74 18.07 -2.60 -12.75
N GLY A 75 17.91 -3.81 -13.27
CA GLY A 75 18.53 -4.24 -14.53
C GLY A 75 17.96 -3.58 -15.79
N ASN A 76 16.79 -2.95 -15.70
CA ASN A 76 16.09 -2.29 -16.82
C ASN A 76 16.05 -0.76 -16.68
N LEU A 77 16.93 -0.18 -15.86
CA LEU A 77 17.01 1.27 -15.70
C LEU A 77 17.36 1.94 -17.03
N ARG A 78 16.61 2.97 -17.36
CA ARG A 78 16.77 3.80 -18.55
C ARG A 78 16.30 5.22 -18.24
N PRO A 79 16.75 6.23 -19.01
CA PRO A 79 16.22 7.57 -18.90
C PRO A 79 14.69 7.56 -18.99
N ALA A 80 14.02 8.29 -18.12
CA ALA A 80 12.57 8.38 -18.07
C ALA A 80 12.13 9.77 -17.60
N GLU A 81 10.98 10.19 -18.09
CA GLU A 81 10.24 11.35 -17.64
C GLU A 81 9.13 10.89 -16.68
N ILE A 82 8.87 11.68 -15.65
CA ILE A 82 7.84 11.41 -14.64
C ILE A 82 6.75 12.48 -14.68
N ALA A 83 5.50 12.06 -14.65
CA ALA A 83 4.35 12.93 -14.49
C ALA A 83 3.49 12.47 -13.31
N PHE A 84 2.78 13.41 -12.71
CA PHE A 84 1.81 13.17 -11.64
C PHE A 84 0.47 13.81 -12.01
N GLY A 85 -0.61 13.10 -11.75
CA GLY A 85 -1.96 13.60 -11.97
C GLY A 85 -2.93 13.08 -10.92
N THR A 86 -4.06 13.78 -10.80
CA THR A 86 -5.17 13.39 -9.95
C THR A 86 -6.46 13.39 -10.77
N ALA A 87 -7.38 12.51 -10.42
CA ALA A 87 -8.71 12.44 -11.00
C ALA A 87 -9.74 12.12 -9.92
N GLU A 88 -10.98 12.54 -10.13
CA GLU A 88 -12.09 12.17 -9.26
C GLU A 88 -12.74 10.88 -9.79
N ALA A 89 -12.86 9.87 -8.93
CA ALA A 89 -13.40 8.55 -9.28
C ALA A 89 -14.47 8.09 -8.25
N GLN A 90 -15.50 8.91 -8.07
CA GLN A 90 -16.51 8.72 -7.03
C GLN A 90 -17.31 7.43 -7.20
N GLU A 91 -17.48 6.96 -8.44
CA GLU A 91 -18.13 5.70 -8.80
C GLU A 91 -17.32 4.45 -8.42
N HIS A 92 -16.02 4.59 -8.17
CA HIS A 92 -15.10 3.48 -7.91
C HIS A 92 -14.54 3.47 -6.49
N VAL A 93 -14.57 4.60 -5.78
CA VAL A 93 -14.00 4.72 -4.43
C VAL A 93 -15.11 4.76 -3.38
N LEU A 94 -15.35 3.63 -2.71
CA LEU A 94 -16.11 3.58 -1.46
C LEU A 94 -15.16 3.85 -0.28
N ASN A 95 -14.79 5.12 -0.07
CA ASN A 95 -14.01 5.46 1.12
C ASN A 95 -14.87 5.19 2.36
N LEU A 96 -14.52 4.20 3.18
CA LEU A 96 -15.23 3.90 4.42
C LEU A 96 -14.80 4.82 5.57
N ARG A 97 -13.94 5.82 5.37
CA ARG A 97 -13.55 6.85 6.34
C ARG A 97 -13.82 8.21 5.72
N ARG A 98 -14.98 8.79 6.02
CA ARG A 98 -15.48 9.96 5.29
C ARG A 98 -15.42 11.20 6.14
N PHE A 99 -14.92 12.31 5.58
CA PHE A 99 -15.11 13.62 6.18
C PHE A 99 -16.60 13.92 6.31
N MET A 100 -16.99 14.45 7.46
CA MET A 100 -18.38 14.68 7.80
C MET A 100 -18.67 16.17 7.88
N CYS A 101 -19.89 16.58 7.54
CA CYS A 101 -20.35 17.95 7.74
C CYS A 101 -20.19 18.36 9.22
N GLU A 102 -19.81 19.61 9.45
CA GLU A 102 -19.59 20.14 10.79
C GLU A 102 -20.84 19.97 11.66
N GLY A 103 -20.67 19.51 12.90
CA GLY A 103 -21.76 19.26 13.84
C GLY A 103 -22.50 17.91 13.69
N THR A 104 -22.18 17.09 12.68
CA THR A 104 -22.89 15.81 12.46
C THR A 104 -22.23 14.60 13.14
N VAL A 105 -21.01 14.75 13.66
CA VAL A 105 -20.25 13.66 14.30
C VAL A 105 -20.43 13.69 15.81
N PRO A 106 -20.79 12.56 16.45
CA PRO A 106 -20.84 12.46 17.90
C PRO A 106 -19.48 12.73 18.57
N VAL A 107 -19.51 13.13 19.84
CA VAL A 107 -18.30 13.29 20.65
C VAL A 107 -17.63 11.92 20.81
N ASN A 108 -16.34 11.86 20.51
CA ASN A 108 -15.51 10.67 20.62
C ASN A 108 -15.14 10.39 22.10
N PRO A 109 -14.56 9.21 22.41
CA PRO A 109 -14.19 8.84 23.78
C PRO A 109 -13.19 9.78 24.49
N PHE A 110 -12.57 10.72 23.76
CA PHE A 110 -11.64 11.72 24.29
C PHE A 110 -12.30 13.10 24.48
N GLY A 111 -13.62 13.21 24.36
CA GLY A 111 -14.34 14.46 24.54
C GLY A 111 -14.22 15.44 23.36
N LYS A 112 -13.78 14.98 22.19
CA LYS A 112 -13.61 15.80 20.98
C LYS A 112 -14.54 15.34 19.86
N THR A 113 -14.77 16.18 18.88
CA THR A 113 -15.51 15.80 17.66
C THR A 113 -14.53 15.45 16.56
N ASP A 114 -14.60 14.21 16.05
CA ASP A 114 -13.81 13.78 14.92
C ASP A 114 -14.32 14.44 13.63
N LYS A 115 -13.40 14.77 12.71
CA LYS A 115 -13.76 15.30 11.38
C LYS A 115 -14.18 14.21 10.39
N VAL A 116 -13.92 12.95 10.73
CA VAL A 116 -14.06 11.79 9.84
C VAL A 116 -14.80 10.67 10.56
N LYS A 117 -15.74 10.01 9.89
CA LYS A 117 -16.48 8.85 10.42
C LYS A 117 -16.21 7.60 9.61
N MET A 118 -16.01 6.48 10.30
CA MET A 118 -15.88 5.17 9.67
C MET A 118 -17.27 4.57 9.37
N ASN A 119 -17.46 4.05 8.16
CA ASN A 119 -18.67 3.38 7.64
C ASN A 119 -19.97 4.19 7.80
N PRO A 120 -20.08 5.41 7.23
CA PRO A 120 -21.34 6.15 7.24
C PRO A 120 -22.41 5.44 6.40
N PRO A 121 -23.71 5.74 6.60
CA PRO A 121 -24.80 5.14 5.82
C PRO A 121 -24.53 5.22 4.31
N GLY A 122 -24.77 4.12 3.60
CA GLY A 122 -24.62 4.06 2.14
C GLY A 122 -25.46 5.15 1.46
N GLY A 123 -24.87 5.86 0.49
CA GLY A 123 -25.56 6.92 -0.25
C GLY A 123 -25.76 8.26 0.48
N SER A 124 -25.09 8.49 1.63
CA SER A 124 -25.05 9.84 2.23
C SER A 124 -24.60 10.88 1.19
N LYS A 125 -25.22 12.08 1.20
CA LYS A 125 -24.87 13.19 0.29
C LYS A 125 -23.66 14.00 0.77
N ASP A 126 -23.17 13.72 1.97
CA ASP A 126 -22.13 14.48 2.66
C ASP A 126 -20.72 13.90 2.41
N LEU A 127 -20.39 13.55 1.15
CA LEU A 127 -19.18 12.81 0.75
C LEU A 127 -18.17 13.72 0.05
N THR A 128 -16.87 13.64 0.39
CA THR A 128 -15.87 14.60 -0.11
C THR A 128 -14.46 14.06 -0.42
N ASP A 129 -14.24 12.73 -0.55
CA ASP A 129 -12.89 12.21 -0.92
C ASP A 129 -12.91 11.12 -2.03
N PRO A 130 -13.16 11.52 -3.30
CA PRO A 130 -13.13 10.62 -4.47
C PRO A 130 -11.79 10.61 -5.21
N THR A 131 -10.77 11.30 -4.71
CA THR A 131 -9.56 11.57 -5.48
C THR A 131 -8.66 10.35 -5.60
N VAL A 132 -8.32 9.99 -6.85
CA VAL A 132 -7.30 9.01 -7.20
C VAL A 132 -6.07 9.74 -7.72
N SER A 133 -4.90 9.31 -7.28
CA SER A 133 -3.61 9.82 -7.75
C SER A 133 -2.91 8.82 -8.66
N SER A 134 -2.23 9.29 -9.69
CA SER A 134 -1.44 8.47 -10.60
C SER A 134 -0.04 9.04 -10.81
N ILE A 135 0.91 8.14 -11.02
CA ILE A 135 2.26 8.45 -11.47
C ILE A 135 2.43 7.76 -12.82
N ALA A 136 2.82 8.54 -13.84
CA ALA A 136 3.14 8.02 -15.15
C ALA A 136 4.65 8.14 -15.39
N LEU A 137 5.23 7.12 -16.01
CA LEU A 137 6.62 7.07 -16.42
C LEU A 137 6.66 6.86 -17.93
N ARG A 138 7.49 7.63 -18.64
CA ARG A 138 7.62 7.60 -20.10
C ARG A 138 9.08 7.66 -20.51
N GLU A 139 9.47 6.97 -21.57
CA GLU A 139 10.78 7.16 -22.20
C GLU A 139 10.85 8.55 -22.88
N PRO A 140 12.04 9.18 -23.00
CA PRO A 140 12.17 10.49 -23.65
C PRO A 140 11.71 10.52 -25.12
N ASP A 141 11.63 9.36 -25.79
CA ASP A 141 11.13 9.23 -27.17
C ASP A 141 9.60 9.10 -27.26
N GLY A 142 8.91 9.14 -26.12
CA GLY A 142 7.45 9.16 -26.04
C GLY A 142 6.78 7.80 -25.76
N LYS A 143 7.55 6.71 -25.56
CA LYS A 143 7.00 5.38 -25.22
C LYS A 143 6.64 5.19 -23.76
#